data_AF-B4WU55-F1
#
_entry.id   AF-B4WU55-F1
#
_cell.length_a   1.000
_cell.length_b   1.000
_cell.length_c   1.000
_cell.angle_alpha   90.00
_cell.angle_beta   90.00
_cell.angle_gamma   90.00
#
_symmetry.space_group_name_H-M   'P 1'
#
loop_
_entity.id
_entity.type
_entity.pdbx_description
1 polymer ?
#
loop_
_entity_poly.entity_id
_entity_poly.type
_entity_poly.pdbx_seq_one_letter_code
_entity_poly.pdbx_strand_id
1 'polypeptide(L)'
;MYNFSVPSPLKAYLDNVIRINRTFSFDPSTHEFKGLAGNKKALIITPSAGDFTPGTPLADMNYCDTYLKSVLGFIGIHDVVVVAAPNQFMADDAREQSTQAARKELVQLAEQW
;
A
#
# COMPACT_ATOMS: atom_id res chain seq x y z
N MET A 1 -4.95 8.54 2.35
CA MET A 1 -4.67 8.99 0.96
C MET A 1 -4.74 10.51 0.91
N TYR A 2 -3.71 11.17 0.39
CA TYR A 2 -3.69 12.62 0.15
C TYR A 2 -3.49 12.87 -1.34
N ASN A 3 -4.41 13.61 -1.97
CA ASN A 3 -4.40 13.89 -3.40
C ASN A 3 -4.06 12.64 -4.23
N PHE A 4 -4.86 11.58 -4.05
CA PHE A 4 -4.75 10.31 -4.76
C PHE A 4 -3.53 9.41 -4.39
N SER A 5 -2.57 9.91 -3.61
CA SER A 5 -1.29 9.23 -3.34
C SER A 5 -0.94 9.18 -1.84
N VAL A 6 0.29 8.76 -1.56
CA VAL A 6 0.88 8.72 -0.22
C VAL A 6 1.23 10.13 0.28
N PRO A 7 1.20 10.38 1.60
CA PRO A 7 1.73 11.62 2.18
C PRO A 7 3.22 11.82 1.86
N SER A 8 3.66 13.07 1.70
CA SER A 8 5.06 13.38 1.38
C SER A 8 6.09 12.83 2.38
N PRO A 9 5.83 12.74 3.71
CA PRO A 9 6.79 12.12 4.63
C PRO A 9 6.95 10.62 4.39
N LEU A 10 5.88 9.91 3.99
CA LEU A 10 5.97 8.49 3.66
C LEU A 10 6.78 8.28 2.39
N LYS A 11 6.61 9.14 1.37
CA LYS A 11 7.47 9.14 0.19
C LYS A 11 8.94 9.36 0.54
N ALA A 12 9.23 10.34 1.41
CA ALA A 12 10.58 10.61 1.88
C ALA A 12 11.18 9.44 2.66
N TYR A 13 10.39 8.75 3.49
CA TYR A 13 10.80 7.52 4.15
C TYR A 13 11.17 6.44 3.13
N LEU A 14 10.30 6.17 2.15
CA LEU A 14 10.53 5.20 1.09
C LEU A 14 11.83 5.48 0.30
N ASP A 15 12.10 6.75 -0.02
CA ASP A 15 13.34 7.17 -0.69
C ASP A 15 14.62 6.87 0.11
N ASN A 16 14.51 6.78 1.44
CA ASN A 16 15.64 6.41 2.30
C ASN A 16 15.82 4.89 2.42
N VAL A 17 14.75 4.09 2.30
CA VAL A 17 14.83 2.62 2.40
C VAL A 17 15.14 1.96 1.06
N ILE A 18 14.75 2.55 -0.07
CA ILE A 18 15.00 2.01 -1.42
C ILE A 18 16.43 2.37 -1.83
N ARG A 19 17.38 1.47 -1.57
CA ARG A 19 18.83 1.71 -1.71
C ARG A 19 19.52 0.54 -2.38
N ILE A 20 20.38 0.87 -3.35
CA ILE A 20 21.21 -0.11 -4.05
C ILE A 20 22.11 -0.85 -3.04
N ASN A 21 22.28 -2.16 -3.24
CA ASN A 21 23.02 -3.09 -2.39
C ASN A 21 22.48 -3.19 -0.95
N ARG A 22 21.24 -2.76 -0.70
CA ARG A 22 20.56 -2.90 0.60
C ARG A 22 19.18 -3.53 0.44
N THR A 23 18.31 -2.91 -0.36
CA THR A 23 16.93 -3.37 -0.60
C THR A 23 16.69 -3.73 -2.05
N PHE A 24 17.56 -3.30 -2.97
CA PHE A 24 17.64 -3.83 -4.32
C PHE A 24 19.11 -3.86 -4.80
N SER A 25 19.41 -4.63 -5.85
CA SER A 25 20.66 -4.58 -6.61
C SER A 25 20.40 -4.31 -8.09
N PHE A 26 21.42 -3.88 -8.82
CA PHE A 26 21.41 -3.72 -10.27
C PHE A 26 22.57 -4.51 -10.85
N ASP A 27 22.31 -5.34 -11.86
CA ASP A 27 23.32 -6.05 -12.64
C ASP A 27 23.59 -5.27 -13.94
N PRO A 28 24.77 -4.64 -14.10
CA PRO A 28 25.11 -3.89 -15.30
C PRO A 28 25.27 -4.76 -16.57
N SER A 29 25.50 -6.07 -16.42
CA SER A 29 25.70 -6.97 -17.56
C SER A 29 24.38 -7.38 -18.20
N THR A 30 23.33 -7.53 -17.39
CA THR A 30 21.97 -7.86 -17.84
C THR A 30 21.04 -6.64 -17.89
N HIS A 31 21.44 -5.52 -17.30
CA HIS A 31 20.62 -4.33 -17.03
C HIS A 31 19.37 -4.62 -16.18
N GLU A 32 19.44 -5.63 -15.31
CA GLU A 32 18.32 -6.06 -14.48
C GLU A 32 18.41 -5.53 -13.05
N PHE A 33 17.25 -5.19 -12.49
CA PHE A 33 17.10 -4.91 -11.06
C PHE A 33 16.63 -6.16 -10.33
N LYS A 34 17.13 -6.38 -9.11
CA LYS A 34 16.70 -7.48 -8.24
C LYS A 34 16.39 -6.97 -6.85
N GLY A 35 15.19 -7.26 -6.35
CA GLY A 35 14.81 -7.01 -4.97
C GLY A 35 15.60 -7.88 -3.99
N LEU A 36 16.04 -7.29 -2.88
CA LEU A 36 16.84 -7.95 -1.84
C LEU A 36 16.09 -8.10 -0.50
N ALA A 37 14.92 -7.48 -0.36
CA ALA A 37 14.13 -7.46 0.87
C ALA A 37 13.06 -8.57 0.94
N GLY A 38 13.21 -9.64 0.14
CA GLY A 38 12.25 -10.76 0.07
C GLY A 38 12.09 -11.55 1.38
N ASN A 39 11.27 -12.61 1.33
CA ASN A 39 10.84 -13.39 2.49
C ASN A 39 10.20 -12.53 3.59
N LYS A 40 9.45 -11.50 3.17
CA LYS A 40 8.69 -10.61 4.03
C LYS A 40 7.28 -10.48 3.50
N LYS A 41 6.38 -10.16 4.42
CA LYS A 41 4.99 -9.82 4.18
C LYS A 41 4.78 -8.36 4.58
N ALA A 42 3.95 -7.65 3.83
CA ALA A 42 3.61 -6.25 4.11
C ALA A 42 2.10 -6.04 4.17
N LEU A 43 1.68 -5.18 5.09
CA LEU A 43 0.31 -4.71 5.24
C LEU A 43 0.25 -3.22 4.89
N ILE A 44 -0.64 -2.86 3.99
CA ILE A 44 -0.98 -1.47 3.67
C ILE A 44 -2.38 -1.20 4.22
N ILE A 45 -2.53 -0.18 5.05
CA ILE A 45 -3.83 0.27 5.56
C ILE A 45 -4.12 1.64 4.94
N THR A 46 -5.15 1.74 4.12
CA THR A 46 -5.42 2.95 3.33
C THR A 46 -6.78 3.56 3.67
N PRO A 47 -6.82 4.58 4.55
CA PRO A 47 -8.00 5.42 4.69
C PRO A 47 -8.10 6.44 3.55
N SER A 48 -9.30 6.66 3.01
CA SER A 48 -9.56 7.59 1.90
C SER A 48 -10.92 8.29 2.01
N ALA A 49 -11.01 9.49 1.43
CA ALA A 49 -12.24 10.31 1.48
C ALA A 49 -13.44 9.61 0.84
N GLY A 50 -13.24 8.98 -0.31
CA GLY A 50 -14.22 8.14 -1.01
C GLY A 50 -13.68 6.73 -1.22
N ASP A 51 -14.36 5.93 -2.03
CA ASP A 51 -14.00 4.55 -2.33
C ASP A 51 -13.20 4.43 -3.65
N PHE A 52 -11.94 4.02 -3.52
CA PHE A 52 -10.97 3.85 -4.61
C PHE A 52 -10.64 2.36 -4.84
N THR A 53 -11.43 1.45 -4.29
CA THR A 53 -11.23 0.00 -4.47
C THR A 53 -11.57 -0.43 -5.92
N PRO A 54 -11.05 -1.58 -6.40
CA PRO A 54 -11.33 -2.04 -7.75
C PRO A 54 -12.82 -2.13 -8.05
N GLY A 55 -13.23 -1.64 -9.22
CA GLY A 55 -14.62 -1.64 -9.67
C GLY A 55 -15.44 -0.41 -9.26
N THR A 56 -14.88 0.52 -8.49
CA THR A 56 -15.54 1.82 -8.23
C THR A 56 -15.21 2.85 -9.31
N PRO A 57 -16.00 3.93 -9.45
CA PRO A 57 -15.71 5.01 -10.41
C PRO A 57 -14.38 5.73 -10.17
N LEU A 58 -13.80 5.62 -8.97
CA LEU A 58 -12.54 6.28 -8.61
C LEU A 58 -11.34 5.31 -8.61
N ALA A 59 -11.53 4.03 -8.98
CA ALA A 59 -10.50 3.00 -8.92
C ALA A 59 -9.20 3.40 -9.65
N ASP A 60 -9.33 4.01 -10.84
CA ASP A 60 -8.18 4.44 -11.66
C ASP A 60 -7.36 5.57 -11.01
N MET A 61 -7.91 6.23 -9.99
CA MET A 61 -7.23 7.26 -9.22
C MET A 61 -6.53 6.69 -7.97
N ASN A 62 -6.51 5.36 -7.76
CA ASN A 62 -5.81 4.76 -6.64
C ASN A 62 -4.29 4.65 -6.87
N TYR A 63 -3.62 5.80 -6.95
CA TYR A 63 -2.16 5.83 -7.04
C TYR A 63 -1.50 5.47 -5.72
N CYS A 64 -2.16 5.66 -4.58
CA CYS A 64 -1.64 5.35 -3.24
C CYS A 64 -1.28 3.87 -3.10
N ASP A 65 -2.25 2.98 -3.29
CA ASP A 65 -2.03 1.53 -3.11
C ASP A 65 -1.16 0.97 -4.23
N THR A 66 -1.37 1.44 -5.46
CA THR A 66 -0.59 1.02 -6.64
C THR A 66 0.88 1.40 -6.50
N TYR A 67 1.18 2.61 -6.03
CA TYR A 67 2.55 3.06 -5.77
C TYR A 67 3.22 2.20 -4.69
N LEU A 68 2.54 1.99 -3.55
CA LEU A 68 3.07 1.20 -2.44
C LEU A 68 3.35 -0.26 -2.84
N LYS A 69 2.42 -0.91 -3.54
CA LYS A 69 2.64 -2.26 -4.09
C LYS A 69 3.83 -2.29 -5.04
N SER A 70 3.96 -1.28 -5.92
CA SER A 70 5.04 -1.22 -6.90
C SER A 70 6.41 -1.09 -6.23
N VAL A 71 6.56 -0.20 -5.24
CA VAL A 71 7.86 -0.01 -4.56
C VAL A 71 8.22 -1.19 -3.66
N LEU A 72 7.24 -1.81 -3.00
CA LEU A 72 7.44 -3.03 -2.19
C LEU A 72 7.85 -4.21 -3.10
N GLY A 73 7.16 -4.38 -4.21
CA GLY A 73 7.50 -5.40 -5.21
C GLY A 73 8.88 -5.18 -5.81
N PHE A 74 9.27 -3.94 -6.11
CA PHE A 74 10.60 -3.59 -6.62
C PHE A 74 11.72 -4.03 -5.66
N ILE A 75 11.55 -3.84 -4.35
CA ILE A 75 12.52 -4.29 -3.35
C ILE A 75 12.37 -5.79 -3.00
N GLY A 76 11.45 -6.52 -3.62
CA GLY A 76 11.29 -7.97 -3.49
C GLY A 76 10.23 -8.44 -2.49
N ILE A 77 9.40 -7.53 -1.98
CA ILE A 77 8.27 -7.87 -1.09
C ILE A 77 7.01 -8.03 -1.93
N HIS A 78 6.66 -9.27 -2.24
CA HIS A 78 5.53 -9.61 -3.11
C HIS A 78 4.26 -10.03 -2.35
N ASP A 79 4.41 -10.54 -1.12
CA ASP A 79 3.28 -10.85 -0.24
C ASP A 79 2.78 -9.55 0.41
N VAL A 80 1.85 -8.88 -0.26
CA VAL A 80 1.32 -7.58 0.14
C VAL A 80 -0.20 -7.65 0.27
N VAL A 81 -0.69 -7.42 1.49
CA VAL A 81 -2.11 -7.29 1.80
C VAL A 81 -2.48 -5.80 1.88
N VAL A 82 -3.61 -5.43 1.30
CA VAL A 82 -4.18 -4.07 1.43
C VAL A 82 -5.50 -4.17 2.14
N VAL A 83 -5.66 -3.39 3.21
CA VAL A 83 -6.95 -3.18 3.88
C VAL A 83 -7.35 -1.72 3.68
N ALA A 84 -8.42 -1.50 2.93
CA ALA A 84 -8.94 -0.16 2.66
C ALA A 84 -9.95 0.27 3.74
N ALA A 85 -9.96 1.56 4.07
CA ALA A 85 -10.97 2.20 4.92
C ALA A 85 -11.55 3.42 4.19
N PRO A 86 -12.37 3.22 3.13
CA PRO A 86 -12.90 4.30 2.31
C PRO A 86 -13.96 5.17 3.00
N ASN A 87 -14.55 6.10 2.26
CA ASN A 87 -15.75 6.85 2.65
C ASN A 87 -15.60 7.73 3.91
N GLN A 88 -14.38 8.18 4.22
CA GLN A 88 -14.12 8.96 5.43
C GLN A 88 -14.72 10.38 5.41
N PHE A 89 -15.17 10.86 4.24
CA PHE A 89 -15.89 12.14 4.09
C PHE A 89 -17.41 11.97 4.05
N MET A 90 -17.92 10.74 4.07
CA MET A 90 -19.36 10.47 4.07
C MET A 90 -19.96 10.72 5.47
N ALA A 91 -21.29 10.62 5.56
CA ALA A 91 -22.02 10.72 6.82
C ALA A 91 -21.55 9.67 7.85
N ASP A 92 -21.83 9.94 9.12
CA ASP A 92 -21.29 9.19 10.25
C ASP A 92 -21.58 7.68 10.17
N ASP A 93 -22.76 7.29 9.70
CA ASP A 93 -23.17 5.91 9.49
C ASP A 93 -22.29 5.19 8.46
N ALA A 94 -22.11 5.77 7.28
CA ALA A 94 -21.29 5.22 6.21
C ALA A 94 -19.79 5.17 6.60
N ARG A 95 -19.30 6.21 7.28
CA ARG A 95 -17.93 6.27 7.78
C ARG A 95 -17.68 5.22 8.86
N GLU A 96 -18.60 5.06 9.79
CA GLU A 96 -18.51 4.08 10.87
C GLU A 96 -18.56 2.65 10.32
N GLN A 97 -19.50 2.37 9.40
CA GLN A 97 -19.58 1.07 8.72
C GLN A 97 -18.27 0.72 8.02
N SER A 98 -17.69 1.65 7.27
CA SER A 98 -16.40 1.42 6.58
C SER A 98 -15.26 1.15 7.58
N THR A 99 -15.20 1.92 8.66
CA THR A 99 -14.18 1.76 9.71
C THR A 99 -14.31 0.43 10.43
N GLN A 100 -15.54 -0.01 10.73
CA GLN A 100 -15.81 -1.29 11.39
C GLN A 100 -15.46 -2.47 10.46
N ALA A 101 -15.76 -2.37 9.16
CA ALA A 101 -15.38 -3.38 8.18
C ALA A 101 -13.86 -3.56 8.13
N ALA A 102 -13.11 -2.46 7.98
CA ALA A 102 -11.64 -2.49 7.97
C ALA A 102 -11.07 -3.05 9.28
N ARG A 103 -11.62 -2.68 10.44
CA ARG A 103 -11.20 -3.23 11.74
C ARG A 103 -11.43 -4.74 11.83
N LYS A 104 -12.59 -5.22 11.38
CA LYS A 104 -12.90 -6.65 11.39
C LYS A 104 -11.91 -7.43 10.53
N GLU A 105 -11.61 -6.94 9.33
CA GLU A 105 -10.62 -7.54 8.43
C GLU A 105 -9.22 -7.56 9.08
N LEU A 106 -8.81 -6.45 9.70
CA LEU A 106 -7.51 -6.38 10.41
C LEU A 106 -7.40 -7.37 11.58
N VAL A 107 -8.47 -7.56 12.34
CA VAL A 107 -8.49 -8.54 13.45
C VAL A 107 -8.36 -9.96 12.90
N GLN A 108 -9.11 -10.31 11.84
CA GLN A 108 -9.01 -11.62 11.20
C GLN A 108 -7.63 -11.87 10.61
N LEU A 109 -7.06 -10.84 9.97
CA LEU A 109 -5.73 -10.90 9.39
C LEU A 109 -4.65 -11.12 10.45
N ALA A 110 -4.79 -10.50 11.62
CA ALA A 110 -3.84 -10.63 12.73
C ALA A 110 -3.77 -12.07 13.29
N GLU A 111 -4.85 -12.85 13.21
CA GLU A 111 -4.87 -14.25 13.64
C GLU A 111 -4.02 -15.16 12.73
N GLN A 112 -3.74 -14.72 11.50
CA GLN A 112 -3.09 -15.50 10.45
C GLN A 112 -1.82 -14.81 9.91
N TRP A 113 -1.31 -13.79 10.62
CA TRP A 113 -0.31 -12.88 10.05
C TRP A 113 1.06 -13.50 9.83
#